data_AF-A0A927GN29-F1
#
_entry.id   AF-A0A927GN29-F1
#
_cell.length_a   1.000
_cell.length_b   1.000
_cell.length_c   1.000
_cell.angle_alpha   90.00
_cell.angle_beta   90.00
_cell.angle_gamma   90.00
#
_symmetry.space_group_name_H-M   'P 1'
#
loop_
_entity.id
_entity.type
_entity.pdbx_description
1 polymer ?
#
loop_
_entity_poly.entity_id
_entity_poly.type
_entity_poly.pdbx_seq_one_letter_code
_entity_poly.pdbx_strand_id
1 'polypeptide(L)'
;MLYDARCPLCVHLRGWLQRQRQLVPLDFVPAGSAEAVRRFPELDHAATLREITVVGDLGQVYRETAAWIVCLWALAEYRSRAHWLTTPAGRPFARGTVLAAARYRAMAVPPCAPGSTACATRRAGREGPDNLGPVVKEEKNVQENKPAKAAKSEQTRTLILETALRLFAERGYDRTTMRAIAQEAGVSVGNAYYYFTSKEHLVQGFYDRIAGEHAEAVRPVLEGDRDLAVRIRGVLLGWLDVAEPYHRFASQFFKNAADPDSPLSPFSGDSSAARDAAISIHERCLAGADVKSDPQLAPLLPQLMWLMQMGLVLYWVYDRSEGAERSRRLVERTAPIAARAISLSRFRVLRPLVRQIHGLLVEFLPETATAGARGPGRSTD
;
A
#
# COMPACT_ATOMS: atom_id res chain seq x y z
N MET A 1 9.46 -30.42 -22.46
CA MET A 1 8.38 -30.19 -21.49
C MET A 1 7.12 -30.91 -21.93
N LEU A 2 6.47 -31.66 -21.03
CA LEU A 2 5.12 -32.17 -21.23
C LEU A 2 4.11 -31.20 -20.60
N TYR A 3 3.01 -30.89 -21.30
CA TYR A 3 1.99 -29.95 -20.84
C TYR A 3 0.58 -30.45 -21.18
N ASP A 4 -0.42 -30.12 -20.35
CA ASP A 4 -1.80 -30.51 -20.61
C ASP A 4 -2.48 -29.53 -21.58
N ALA A 5 -2.75 -30.00 -22.80
CA ALA A 5 -3.38 -29.20 -23.84
C ALA A 5 -4.87 -28.89 -23.56
N ARG A 6 -5.50 -29.54 -22.58
CA ARG A 6 -6.89 -29.26 -22.16
C ARG A 6 -6.98 -28.26 -21.01
N CYS A 7 -5.85 -27.94 -20.36
CA CYS A 7 -5.81 -26.98 -19.26
C CYS A 7 -5.48 -25.56 -19.79
N PRO A 8 -6.39 -24.57 -19.69
CA PRO A 8 -6.17 -23.22 -20.22
C PRO A 8 -4.93 -22.54 -19.64
N LEU A 9 -4.61 -22.78 -18.36
CA LEU A 9 -3.41 -22.27 -17.72
C LEU A 9 -2.14 -22.91 -18.32
N CYS A 10 -2.12 -24.21 -18.57
CA CYS A 10 -0.98 -24.88 -19.19
C CYS A 10 -0.75 -24.39 -20.63
N VAL A 11 -1.81 -24.17 -21.41
CA VAL A 11 -1.72 -23.59 -22.76
C VAL A 11 -1.22 -22.14 -22.72
N HIS A 12 -1.72 -21.30 -21.80
CA HIS A 12 -1.25 -19.94 -21.61
C HIS A 12 0.25 -19.89 -21.25
N LEU A 13 0.67 -20.73 -20.29
CA LEU A 13 2.05 -20.79 -19.82
C LEU A 13 3.01 -21.37 -20.88
N ARG A 14 2.57 -22.35 -21.67
CA ARG A 14 3.29 -22.81 -22.87
C ARG A 14 3.52 -21.65 -23.84
N GLY A 15 2.47 -20.88 -24.14
CA GLY A 15 2.55 -19.70 -24.99
C GLY A 15 3.44 -18.59 -24.42
N TRP A 16 3.49 -18.42 -23.10
CA TRP A 16 4.42 -17.48 -22.45
C TRP A 16 5.88 -17.93 -22.60
N LEU A 17 6.19 -19.20 -22.28
CA LEU A 17 7.53 -19.79 -22.42
C LEU A 17 8.04 -19.75 -23.88
N GLN A 18 7.15 -19.97 -24.85
CA GLN A 18 7.46 -19.87 -26.29
C GLN A 18 7.82 -18.45 -26.75
N ARG A 19 7.41 -17.40 -26.01
CA ARG A 19 7.75 -16.00 -26.31
C ARG A 19 9.01 -15.49 -25.60
N GLN A 20 9.58 -16.27 -24.68
CA GLN A 20 10.79 -15.85 -23.95
C GLN A 20 12.05 -16.21 -24.76
N ARG A 21 13.12 -15.42 -24.61
CA ARG A 21 14.43 -15.72 -25.23
C ARG A 21 15.03 -16.98 -24.59
N GLN A 22 14.98 -18.10 -25.30
CA GLN A 22 15.54 -19.38 -24.87
C GLN A 22 17.06 -19.42 -25.10
N LEU A 23 17.81 -19.88 -24.10
CA LEU A 23 19.23 -20.28 -24.21
C LEU A 23 19.38 -21.80 -24.39
N VAL A 24 18.41 -22.57 -23.90
CA VAL A 24 18.27 -24.01 -24.15
C VAL A 24 16.87 -24.21 -24.76
N PRO A 25 16.74 -24.84 -25.94
CA PRO A 25 15.45 -25.04 -26.59
C PRO A 25 14.45 -25.80 -25.71
N LEU A 26 13.21 -25.35 -25.66
CA LEU A 26 12.11 -26.02 -24.97
C LEU A 26 11.12 -26.62 -25.98
N ASP A 27 11.18 -27.92 -26.19
CA ASP A 27 10.13 -28.66 -26.90
C ASP A 27 8.89 -28.82 -26.01
N PHE A 28 7.69 -28.68 -26.60
CA PHE A 28 6.40 -28.74 -25.89
C PHE A 28 5.51 -29.86 -26.43
N VAL A 29 5.47 -31.00 -25.75
CA VAL A 29 4.66 -32.17 -26.13
C VAL A 29 3.36 -32.23 -25.31
N PRO A 30 2.18 -32.43 -25.91
CA PRO A 30 0.94 -32.62 -25.15
C PRO A 30 0.99 -33.90 -24.29
N ALA A 31 0.78 -33.75 -22.98
CA ALA A 31 0.71 -34.84 -22.02
C ALA A 31 -0.45 -35.80 -22.35
N GLY A 32 -0.23 -37.10 -22.21
CA GLY A 32 -1.21 -38.14 -22.57
C GLY A 32 -1.48 -38.31 -24.08
N SER A 33 -0.76 -37.61 -24.96
CA SER A 33 -0.88 -37.83 -26.41
C SER A 33 -0.12 -39.08 -26.86
N ALA A 34 -0.54 -39.67 -27.99
CA ALA A 34 0.18 -40.77 -28.62
C ALA A 34 1.63 -40.40 -29.01
N GLU A 35 1.94 -39.12 -29.18
CA GLU A 35 3.33 -38.65 -29.35
C GLU A 35 4.12 -38.73 -28.04
N ALA A 36 3.56 -38.30 -26.91
CA ALA A 36 4.20 -38.44 -25.60
C ALA A 36 4.50 -39.90 -25.26
N VAL A 37 3.56 -40.81 -25.56
CA VAL A 37 3.74 -42.26 -25.35
C VAL A 37 4.86 -42.84 -26.23
N ARG A 38 4.93 -42.47 -27.50
CA ARG A 38 6.02 -42.93 -28.40
C ARG A 38 7.38 -42.35 -28.04
N ARG A 39 7.45 -41.08 -27.58
CA ARG A 39 8.73 -40.42 -27.23
C ARG A 39 9.25 -40.85 -25.85
N PHE A 40 8.37 -41.19 -24.90
CA PHE A 40 8.72 -41.43 -23.50
C PHE A 40 7.90 -42.57 -22.86
N PRO A 41 8.03 -43.83 -23.34
CA PRO A 41 7.19 -44.95 -22.91
C PRO A 41 7.35 -45.32 -21.42
N GLU A 42 8.48 -44.99 -20.80
CA GLU A 42 8.80 -45.25 -19.39
C GLU A 42 8.09 -44.29 -18.40
N LEU A 43 7.26 -43.35 -18.86
CA LEU A 43 6.59 -42.37 -17.98
C LEU A 43 5.19 -42.81 -17.56
N ASP A 44 4.84 -42.58 -16.28
CA ASP A 44 3.44 -42.52 -15.86
C ASP A 44 2.75 -41.31 -16.54
N HIS A 45 2.18 -41.55 -17.72
CA HIS A 45 1.46 -40.53 -18.47
C HIS A 45 0.24 -39.98 -17.72
N ALA A 46 -0.37 -40.75 -16.80
CA ALA A 46 -1.44 -40.25 -15.94
C ALA A 46 -0.91 -39.28 -14.87
N ALA A 47 0.33 -39.44 -14.38
CA ALA A 47 1.00 -38.41 -13.58
C ALA A 47 1.29 -37.15 -14.40
N THR A 48 1.73 -37.27 -15.66
CA THR A 48 1.97 -36.07 -16.52
C THR A 48 0.69 -35.23 -16.78
N LEU A 49 -0.49 -35.82 -16.55
CA LEU A 49 -1.79 -35.12 -16.58
C LEU A 49 -2.20 -34.51 -15.21
N ARG A 50 -1.46 -34.77 -14.13
CA ARG A 50 -1.67 -34.21 -12.78
C ARG A 50 -0.61 -33.18 -12.41
N GLU A 51 0.66 -33.49 -12.62
CA GLU A 51 1.81 -32.61 -12.37
C GLU A 51 2.41 -32.05 -13.68
N ILE A 52 3.42 -31.17 -13.58
CA ILE A 52 4.25 -30.73 -14.72
C ILE A 52 5.46 -31.66 -14.81
N THR A 53 5.85 -32.02 -16.03
CA THR A 53 7.00 -32.91 -16.26
C THR A 53 7.92 -32.33 -17.33
N VAL A 54 9.22 -32.31 -17.07
CA VAL A 54 10.26 -31.91 -18.03
C VAL A 54 11.27 -33.04 -18.09
N VAL A 55 11.52 -33.56 -19.29
CA VAL A 55 12.57 -34.54 -19.54
C VAL A 55 13.76 -33.79 -20.13
N GLY A 56 14.96 -34.04 -19.59
CA GLY A 56 16.22 -33.52 -20.12
C GLY A 56 16.75 -34.33 -21.30
N ASP A 57 17.78 -33.81 -21.94
CA ASP A 57 18.50 -34.44 -23.06
C ASP A 57 19.20 -35.75 -22.67
N LEU A 58 19.73 -35.84 -21.45
CA LEU A 58 20.28 -37.08 -20.88
C LEU A 58 19.21 -37.91 -20.12
N GLY A 59 17.92 -37.73 -20.46
CA GLY A 59 16.81 -38.52 -19.91
C GLY A 59 16.38 -38.19 -18.47
N GLN A 60 16.93 -37.14 -17.84
CA GLN A 60 16.58 -36.79 -16.46
C GLN A 60 15.12 -36.32 -16.39
N VAL A 61 14.31 -36.91 -15.50
CA VAL A 61 12.88 -36.56 -15.36
C VAL A 61 12.67 -35.61 -14.19
N TYR A 62 12.47 -34.33 -14.50
CA TYR A 62 12.10 -33.30 -13.54
C TYR A 62 10.57 -33.20 -13.40
N ARG A 63 10.12 -33.03 -12.16
CA ARG A 63 8.71 -33.00 -11.76
C ARG A 63 8.41 -31.78 -10.88
N GLU A 64 7.12 -31.50 -10.63
CA GLU A 64 6.64 -30.42 -9.77
C GLU A 64 7.44 -29.10 -9.86
N THR A 65 8.16 -28.76 -8.78
CA THR A 65 8.97 -27.54 -8.61
C THR A 65 10.27 -27.58 -9.39
N ALA A 66 10.89 -28.76 -9.51
CA ALA A 66 12.12 -28.91 -10.28
C ALA A 66 11.87 -28.67 -11.78
N ALA A 67 10.75 -29.18 -12.31
CA ALA A 67 10.34 -28.94 -13.70
C ALA A 67 10.18 -27.44 -14.00
N TRP A 68 9.57 -26.68 -13.09
CA TRP A 68 9.44 -25.22 -13.24
C TRP A 68 10.77 -24.48 -13.18
N ILE A 69 11.67 -24.85 -12.26
CA ILE A 69 13.01 -24.26 -12.18
C ILE A 69 13.80 -24.53 -13.46
N VAL A 70 13.76 -25.74 -14.01
CA VAL A 70 14.43 -26.10 -15.27
C VAL A 70 13.86 -25.32 -16.46
N CYS A 71 12.53 -25.17 -16.55
CA CYS A 71 11.91 -24.32 -17.58
C CYS A 71 12.33 -22.84 -17.49
N LEU A 72 12.54 -22.29 -16.28
CA LEU A 72 13.04 -20.92 -16.11
C LEU A 72 14.55 -20.81 -16.36
N TRP A 73 15.33 -21.83 -16.02
CA TRP A 73 16.77 -21.90 -16.25
C TRP A 73 17.14 -21.92 -17.74
N ALA A 74 16.26 -22.49 -18.57
CA ALA A 74 16.39 -22.50 -20.02
C ALA A 74 16.25 -21.10 -20.67
N LEU A 75 15.82 -20.07 -19.94
CA LEU A 75 15.53 -18.72 -20.47
C LEU A 75 16.60 -17.70 -20.09
N ALA A 76 17.00 -16.85 -21.03
CA ALA A 76 18.09 -15.87 -20.85
C ALA A 76 17.88 -14.95 -19.63
N GLU A 77 16.69 -14.37 -19.50
CA GLU A 77 16.37 -13.36 -18.47
C GLU A 77 16.03 -13.97 -17.10
N TYR A 78 15.73 -15.27 -17.04
CA TYR A 78 15.26 -15.95 -15.82
C TYR A 78 16.28 -16.93 -15.23
N ARG A 79 17.37 -17.24 -15.94
CA ARG A 79 18.42 -18.18 -15.51
C ARG A 79 19.01 -17.86 -14.14
N SER A 80 19.35 -16.60 -13.87
CA SER A 80 19.87 -16.17 -12.57
C SER A 80 18.85 -16.33 -11.43
N ARG A 81 17.55 -16.11 -11.71
CA ARG A 81 16.46 -16.35 -10.76
C ARG A 81 16.23 -17.85 -10.54
N ALA A 82 16.37 -18.68 -11.58
CA ALA A 82 16.28 -20.14 -11.47
C ALA A 82 17.40 -20.72 -10.58
N HIS A 83 18.63 -20.23 -10.73
CA HIS A 83 19.73 -20.58 -9.82
C HIS A 83 19.40 -20.17 -8.37
N TRP A 84 18.92 -18.94 -8.13
CA TRP A 84 18.50 -18.52 -6.78
C TRP A 84 17.39 -19.40 -6.18
N LEU A 85 16.41 -19.84 -6.99
CA LEU A 85 15.32 -20.73 -6.54
C LEU A 85 15.79 -22.12 -6.05
N THR A 86 16.98 -22.58 -6.44
CA THR A 86 17.56 -23.83 -5.90
C THR A 86 18.20 -23.67 -4.51
N THR A 87 18.53 -22.45 -4.10
CA THR A 87 19.19 -22.17 -2.81
C THR A 87 18.25 -22.41 -1.62
N PRO A 88 18.78 -22.64 -0.40
CA PRO A 88 17.95 -22.77 0.80
C PRO A 88 16.96 -21.60 1.01
N ALA A 89 17.37 -20.37 0.69
CA ALA A 89 16.51 -19.18 0.75
C ALA A 89 15.42 -19.14 -0.35
N GLY A 90 15.71 -19.68 -1.54
CA GLY A 90 14.75 -19.73 -2.66
C GLY A 90 13.69 -20.83 -2.55
N ARG A 91 13.98 -21.94 -1.83
CA ARG A 91 13.08 -23.10 -1.66
C ARG A 91 11.63 -22.78 -1.25
N PRO A 92 11.32 -21.88 -0.28
CA PRO A 92 9.93 -21.54 0.04
C PRO A 92 9.18 -20.87 -1.13
N PHE A 93 9.83 -19.97 -1.86
CA PHE A 93 9.24 -19.32 -3.05
C PHE A 93 9.06 -20.30 -4.22
N ALA A 94 10.01 -21.22 -4.40
CA ALA A 94 9.92 -22.28 -5.40
C ALA A 94 8.68 -23.17 -5.18
N ARG A 95 8.41 -23.59 -3.93
CA ARG A 95 7.19 -24.34 -3.58
C ARG A 95 5.91 -23.53 -3.78
N GLY A 96 5.91 -22.25 -3.41
CA GLY A 96 4.72 -21.39 -3.50
C GLY A 96 4.21 -21.19 -4.93
N THR A 97 5.12 -20.97 -5.88
CA THR A 97 4.76 -20.74 -7.30
C THR A 97 4.15 -21.98 -7.96
N VAL A 98 4.63 -23.19 -7.63
CA VAL A 98 4.09 -24.44 -8.16
C VAL A 98 2.77 -24.83 -7.51
N LEU A 99 2.59 -24.57 -6.21
CA LEU A 99 1.31 -24.84 -5.54
C LEU A 99 0.16 -23.98 -6.11
N ALA A 100 0.46 -22.76 -6.58
CA ALA A 100 -0.51 -21.91 -7.27
C ALA A 100 -0.96 -22.53 -8.62
N ALA A 101 -0.01 -22.98 -9.45
CA ALA A 101 -0.32 -23.64 -10.72
C ALA A 101 -1.09 -24.97 -10.53
N ALA A 102 -0.71 -25.77 -9.53
CA ALA A 102 -1.40 -27.02 -9.20
C ALA A 102 -2.84 -26.79 -8.71
N ARG A 103 -3.07 -25.80 -7.83
CA ARG A 103 -4.42 -25.46 -7.34
C ARG A 103 -5.35 -24.95 -8.43
N TYR A 104 -4.84 -24.20 -9.41
CA TYR A 104 -5.63 -23.75 -10.55
C TYR A 104 -6.09 -24.93 -11.43
N ARG A 105 -5.25 -25.96 -11.59
CA ARG A 105 -5.57 -27.20 -12.33
C ARG A 105 -6.73 -27.98 -11.70
N ALA A 106 -6.87 -27.93 -10.37
CA ALA A 106 -7.97 -28.56 -9.64
C ALA A 106 -9.30 -27.79 -9.71
N MET A 107 -9.30 -26.52 -10.16
CA MET A 107 -10.50 -25.68 -10.27
C MET A 107 -11.12 -25.67 -11.68
N ALA A 108 -10.52 -26.39 -12.64
CA ALA A 108 -10.85 -26.34 -14.06
C ALA A 108 -11.69 -27.54 -14.57
N VAL A 109 -12.43 -28.21 -13.68
CA VAL A 109 -13.42 -29.24 -14.06
C VAL A 109 -14.82 -28.65 -13.89
N PRO A 110 -15.64 -28.54 -14.95
CA PRO A 110 -16.99 -28.00 -14.84
C PRO A 110 -17.95 -29.02 -14.19
N PRO A 111 -18.66 -28.68 -13.11
CA PRO A 111 -19.78 -29.49 -12.64
C PRO A 111 -20.99 -29.32 -13.57
N CYS A 112 -21.71 -30.41 -13.83
CA CYS A 112 -22.98 -30.36 -14.56
C CYS A 112 -24.07 -29.61 -13.77
N ALA A 113 -24.99 -28.99 -14.49
CA ALA A 113 -26.18 -28.31 -13.98
C ALA A 113 -27.44 -29.19 -14.24
N PRO A 114 -28.64 -28.79 -13.79
CA PRO A 114 -29.01 -28.28 -12.46
C PRO A 114 -30.23 -29.03 -11.86
N GLY A 115 -30.60 -28.80 -10.60
CA GLY A 115 -31.95 -29.20 -10.14
C GLY A 115 -32.23 -29.12 -8.64
N SER A 116 -32.99 -28.09 -8.22
CA SER A 116 -34.17 -28.18 -7.32
C SER A 116 -34.56 -26.79 -6.77
N THR A 117 -35.82 -26.64 -6.36
CA THR A 117 -36.46 -25.38 -5.94
C THR A 117 -37.00 -25.48 -4.51
N ALA A 118 -37.12 -24.36 -3.77
CA ALA A 118 -38.38 -23.84 -3.20
C ALA A 118 -38.23 -22.92 -1.95
N CYS A 119 -39.22 -22.02 -1.80
CA CYS A 119 -39.87 -21.50 -0.57
C CYS A 119 -39.08 -21.34 0.76
N ALA A 120 -38.95 -20.22 1.49
CA ALA A 120 -39.64 -18.92 1.64
C ALA A 120 -40.61 -18.73 2.85
N THR A 121 -40.68 -17.47 3.33
CA THR A 121 -41.73 -16.80 4.15
C THR A 121 -41.58 -16.62 5.70
N ARG A 122 -41.75 -15.34 6.14
CA ARG A 122 -42.44 -14.83 7.38
C ARG A 122 -41.73 -15.00 8.76
N ARG A 123 -41.98 -14.22 9.85
CA ARG A 123 -42.75 -12.97 10.24
C ARG A 123 -42.18 -12.50 11.64
N ALA A 124 -42.50 -11.38 12.32
CA ALA A 124 -43.14 -10.05 12.08
C ALA A 124 -42.98 -9.10 13.30
N GLY A 125 -43.03 -7.77 13.08
CA GLY A 125 -43.44 -6.74 14.09
C GLY A 125 -42.38 -6.24 15.08
N ARG A 126 -42.58 -5.12 15.80
CA ARG A 126 -43.62 -4.05 15.77
C ARG A 126 -43.04 -2.78 16.46
N GLU A 127 -43.11 -1.59 15.84
CA GLU A 127 -43.97 -0.42 16.18
C GLU A 127 -43.56 0.40 17.44
N GLY A 128 -43.62 1.75 17.35
CA GLY A 128 -43.24 2.75 18.40
C GLY A 128 -44.46 3.35 19.13
N PRO A 129 -44.58 4.69 19.41
CA PRO A 129 -43.72 5.84 19.01
C PRO A 129 -43.55 6.97 20.09
N ASP A 130 -43.23 8.21 19.66
CA ASP A 130 -43.54 9.53 20.29
C ASP A 130 -42.82 10.01 21.60
N ASN A 131 -42.60 11.31 21.90
CA ASN A 131 -42.52 12.55 21.07
C ASN A 131 -41.77 13.75 21.75
N LEU A 132 -41.49 14.80 20.94
CA LEU A 132 -40.98 16.17 21.19
C LEU A 132 -40.62 16.72 22.61
N GLY A 133 -39.39 17.25 22.73
CA GLY A 133 -39.16 18.71 22.89
C GLY A 133 -39.14 19.37 24.30
N PRO A 134 -38.90 20.70 24.39
CA PRO A 134 -37.53 21.22 24.48
C PRO A 134 -37.29 22.20 25.66
N VAL A 135 -36.02 22.41 26.06
CA VAL A 135 -35.63 23.44 27.04
C VAL A 135 -34.34 24.17 26.63
N VAL A 136 -34.39 25.50 26.59
CA VAL A 136 -33.24 26.41 26.44
C VAL A 136 -32.87 26.97 27.81
N LYS A 137 -31.57 27.08 28.12
CA LYS A 137 -31.03 28.01 29.12
C LYS A 137 -29.65 28.52 28.74
N GLU A 138 -29.54 29.84 28.61
CA GLU A 138 -28.32 30.60 28.89
C GLU A 138 -28.01 30.50 30.40
N GLU A 139 -26.88 30.89 30.97
CA GLU A 139 -25.87 31.87 30.55
C GLU A 139 -24.60 31.65 31.41
N LYS A 140 -23.39 31.91 30.87
CA LYS A 140 -22.42 32.85 31.51
C LYS A 140 -21.12 33.05 30.72
N ASN A 141 -20.84 34.33 30.50
CA ASN A 141 -19.69 34.91 29.81
C ASN A 141 -18.37 34.66 30.56
N VAL A 142 -17.32 34.24 29.85
CA VAL A 142 -15.92 34.34 30.28
C VAL A 142 -15.19 35.22 29.25
N GLN A 143 -14.54 36.27 29.74
CA GLN A 143 -14.26 37.47 28.96
C GLN A 143 -13.35 37.25 27.74
N GLU A 144 -13.83 37.65 26.57
CA GLU A 144 -13.04 37.74 25.35
C GLU A 144 -11.97 38.84 25.43
N ASN A 145 -10.69 38.46 25.43
CA ASN A 145 -9.60 39.40 25.08
C ASN A 145 -8.35 38.68 24.55
N LYS A 146 -8.46 38.01 23.39
CA LYS A 146 -7.29 37.37 22.74
C LYS A 146 -7.24 37.21 21.20
N PRO A 147 -8.23 37.58 20.36
CA PRO A 147 -8.16 37.25 18.92
C PRO A 147 -7.00 37.96 18.19
N ALA A 148 -6.86 39.28 18.35
CA ALA A 148 -5.93 40.08 17.56
C ALA A 148 -4.44 39.72 17.76
N LYS A 149 -4.03 39.40 19.00
CA LYS A 149 -2.64 39.02 19.29
C LYS A 149 -2.30 37.60 18.81
N ALA A 150 -3.27 36.68 18.87
CA ALA A 150 -3.12 35.33 18.32
C ALA A 150 -3.00 35.36 16.79
N ALA A 151 -3.89 36.09 16.10
CA ALA A 151 -3.87 36.23 14.64
C ALA A 151 -2.53 36.77 14.12
N LYS A 152 -2.00 37.85 14.71
CA LYS A 152 -0.69 38.40 14.34
C LYS A 152 0.47 37.44 14.63
N SER A 153 0.35 36.64 15.69
CA SER A 153 1.35 35.62 16.02
C SER A 153 1.40 34.52 14.96
N GLU A 154 0.26 33.97 14.55
CA GLU A 154 0.24 32.92 13.54
C GLU A 154 0.63 33.45 12.15
N GLN A 155 0.18 34.65 11.75
CA GLN A 155 0.67 35.32 10.53
C GLN A 155 2.21 35.40 10.47
N THR A 156 2.85 35.67 11.61
CA THR A 156 4.32 35.72 11.70
C THR A 156 4.93 34.32 11.55
N ARG A 157 4.31 33.30 12.16
CA ARG A 157 4.72 31.88 12.02
C ARG A 157 4.59 31.39 10.58
N THR A 158 3.47 31.69 9.90
CA THR A 158 3.24 31.34 8.49
C THR A 158 4.29 31.99 7.57
N LEU A 159 4.54 33.30 7.74
CA LEU A 159 5.54 34.04 6.95
C LEU A 159 6.95 33.44 7.05
N ILE A 160 7.37 33.03 8.26
CA ILE A 160 8.67 32.38 8.48
C ILE A 160 8.72 31.01 7.78
N LEU A 161 7.65 30.21 7.87
CA LEU A 161 7.57 28.89 7.25
C LEU A 161 7.58 28.96 5.72
N GLU A 162 6.80 29.87 5.12
CA GLU A 162 6.76 30.07 3.66
C GLU A 162 8.09 30.60 3.12
N THR A 163 8.73 31.51 3.85
CA THR A 163 10.08 31.99 3.52
C THR A 163 11.09 30.86 3.59
N ALA A 164 11.02 30.00 4.62
CA ALA A 164 11.90 28.83 4.75
C ALA A 164 11.72 27.85 3.58
N LEU A 165 10.49 27.48 3.24
CA LEU A 165 10.18 26.56 2.14
C LEU A 165 10.65 27.10 0.79
N ARG A 166 10.43 28.38 0.52
CA ARG A 166 10.97 29.05 -0.68
C ARG A 166 12.49 28.99 -0.71
N LEU A 167 13.16 29.36 0.38
CA LEU A 167 14.63 29.32 0.47
C LEU A 167 15.18 27.89 0.33
N PHE A 168 14.51 26.87 0.86
CA PHE A 168 14.88 25.48 0.65
C PHE A 168 14.71 25.04 -0.81
N ALA A 169 13.67 25.51 -1.52
CA ALA A 169 13.45 25.21 -2.95
C ALA A 169 14.41 25.95 -3.90
N GLU A 170 14.85 27.15 -3.53
CA GLU A 170 15.84 27.97 -4.24
C GLU A 170 17.28 27.51 -3.99
N ARG A 171 17.66 27.38 -2.71
CA ARG A 171 19.05 27.28 -2.24
C ARG A 171 19.40 25.89 -1.70
N GLY A 172 18.41 25.03 -1.45
CA GLY A 172 18.57 23.72 -0.81
C GLY A 172 18.54 23.82 0.73
N TYR A 173 18.10 22.75 1.39
CA TYR A 173 17.95 22.69 2.85
C TYR A 173 19.26 22.97 3.59
N ASP A 174 20.35 22.31 3.19
CA ASP A 174 21.61 22.30 3.93
C ASP A 174 22.27 23.67 3.95
N ARG A 175 22.31 24.32 2.78
CA ARG A 175 22.88 25.67 2.57
C ARG A 175 22.02 26.80 3.17
N THR A 176 20.77 26.52 3.55
CA THR A 176 19.88 27.49 4.17
C THR A 176 20.06 27.51 5.69
N THR A 177 20.05 28.69 6.30
CA THR A 177 20.26 28.88 7.75
C THR A 177 19.12 29.67 8.37
N MET A 178 18.85 29.47 9.66
CA MET A 178 17.83 30.22 10.41
C MET A 178 18.04 31.74 10.35
N ARG A 179 19.30 32.20 10.29
CA ARG A 179 19.64 33.62 10.14
C ARG A 179 19.23 34.17 8.77
N ALA A 180 19.47 33.40 7.69
CA ALA A 180 19.05 33.79 6.35
C ALA A 180 17.52 33.81 6.22
N ILE A 181 16.82 32.81 6.81
CA ILE A 181 15.35 32.76 6.85
C ILE A 181 14.79 33.99 7.59
N ALA A 182 15.32 34.31 8.78
CA ALA A 182 14.88 35.45 9.56
C ALA A 182 15.06 36.79 8.80
N GLN A 183 16.23 36.99 8.20
CA GLN A 183 16.55 38.18 7.41
C GLN A 183 15.63 38.33 6.18
N GLU A 184 15.41 37.25 5.43
CA GLU A 184 14.55 37.22 4.25
C GLU A 184 13.06 37.41 4.60
N ALA A 185 12.62 36.92 5.77
CA ALA A 185 11.27 37.08 6.30
C ALA A 185 11.03 38.44 7.00
N GLY A 186 12.05 39.31 7.08
CA GLY A 186 11.96 40.61 7.75
C GLY A 186 11.79 40.55 9.27
N VAL A 187 12.16 39.44 9.93
CA VAL A 187 12.04 39.25 11.38
C VAL A 187 13.40 39.20 12.06
N SER A 188 13.45 39.49 13.37
CA SER A 188 14.67 39.27 14.15
C SER A 188 14.98 37.78 14.29
N VAL A 189 16.27 37.43 14.38
CA VAL A 189 16.70 36.03 14.53
C VAL A 189 16.11 35.38 15.78
N GLY A 190 16.00 36.13 16.89
CA GLY A 190 15.34 35.66 18.11
C GLY A 190 13.83 35.42 17.93
N ASN A 191 13.14 36.24 17.13
CA ASN A 191 11.74 36.03 16.79
C ASN A 191 11.55 34.78 15.90
N ALA A 192 12.48 34.50 14.98
CA ALA A 192 12.46 33.25 14.22
C ALA A 192 12.63 32.01 15.13
N TYR A 193 13.61 32.03 16.05
CA TYR A 193 13.83 30.96 17.02
C TYR A 193 12.70 30.79 18.05
N TYR A 194 11.91 31.83 18.31
CA TYR A 194 10.71 31.75 19.15
C TYR A 194 9.60 30.90 18.53
N TYR A 195 9.43 30.95 17.20
CA TYR A 195 8.44 30.12 16.49
C TYR A 195 8.99 28.74 16.08
N PHE A 196 10.27 28.66 15.74
CA PHE A 196 10.92 27.43 15.27
C PHE A 196 12.32 27.32 15.86
N THR A 197 12.49 26.45 16.85
CA THR A 197 13.73 26.28 17.63
C THR A 197 14.91 25.74 16.80
N SER A 198 14.65 25.07 15.68
CA SER A 198 15.68 24.57 14.76
C SER A 198 15.20 24.54 13.30
N LYS A 199 16.09 24.18 12.36
CA LYS A 199 15.75 24.07 10.93
C LYS A 199 14.82 22.88 10.65
N GLU A 200 14.93 21.86 11.49
CA GLU A 200 14.18 20.61 11.47
C GLU A 200 12.73 20.87 11.91
N HIS A 201 12.52 21.76 12.89
CA HIS A 201 11.19 22.20 13.32
C HIS A 201 10.42 22.96 12.22
N LEU A 202 11.11 23.60 11.25
CA LEU A 202 10.45 24.16 10.06
C LEU A 202 9.94 23.06 9.12
N VAL A 203 10.64 21.92 9.04
CA VAL A 203 10.17 20.75 8.26
C VAL A 203 8.99 20.09 8.95
N GLN A 204 9.03 19.92 10.28
CA GLN A 204 7.88 19.42 11.02
C GLN A 204 6.66 20.34 10.88
N GLY A 205 6.84 21.66 10.97
CA GLY A 205 5.78 22.63 10.69
C GLY A 205 5.26 22.61 9.24
N PHE A 206 6.06 22.15 8.27
CA PHE A 206 5.62 21.87 6.90
C PHE A 206 4.84 20.55 6.80
N TYR A 207 5.26 19.50 7.51
CA TYR A 207 4.51 18.24 7.58
C TYR A 207 3.15 18.43 8.27
N ASP A 208 3.07 19.22 9.34
CA ASP A 208 1.82 19.65 9.97
C ASP A 208 0.92 20.40 8.98
N ARG A 209 1.49 21.37 8.26
CA ARG A 209 0.79 22.18 7.26
C ARG A 209 0.21 21.33 6.14
N ILE A 210 1.03 20.49 5.50
CA ILE A 210 0.59 19.68 4.35
C ILE A 210 -0.43 18.62 4.78
N ALA A 211 -0.34 18.09 6.01
CA ALA A 211 -1.35 17.20 6.58
C ALA A 211 -2.70 17.92 6.83
N GLY A 212 -2.66 19.17 7.33
CA GLY A 212 -3.84 20.01 7.51
C GLY A 212 -4.51 20.43 6.18
N GLU A 213 -3.71 20.92 5.23
CA GLU A 213 -4.19 21.27 3.88
C GLU A 213 -4.77 20.05 3.15
N HIS A 214 -4.12 18.88 3.27
CA HIS A 214 -4.64 17.61 2.74
C HIS A 214 -5.95 17.20 3.42
N ALA A 215 -6.05 17.29 4.76
CA ALA A 215 -7.23 16.91 5.52
C ALA A 215 -8.49 17.73 5.18
N GLU A 216 -8.32 19.02 4.84
CA GLU A 216 -9.40 19.88 4.37
C GLU A 216 -9.73 19.64 2.88
N ALA A 217 -8.72 19.52 2.02
CA ALA A 217 -8.91 19.30 0.58
C ALA A 217 -9.71 18.02 0.28
N VAL A 218 -9.55 16.97 1.09
CA VAL A 218 -10.29 15.70 0.92
C VAL A 218 -11.64 15.66 1.63
N ARG A 219 -12.01 16.67 2.45
CA ARG A 219 -13.28 16.67 3.18
C ARG A 219 -14.49 16.42 2.26
N PRO A 220 -14.65 17.06 1.08
CA PRO A 220 -15.81 16.85 0.22
C PRO A 220 -15.99 15.41 -0.27
N VAL A 221 -14.89 14.68 -0.57
CA VAL A 221 -14.96 13.27 -0.97
C VAL A 221 -15.10 12.32 0.23
N LEU A 222 -14.59 12.71 1.40
CA LEU A 222 -14.81 11.98 2.64
C LEU A 222 -16.23 12.13 3.20
N GLU A 223 -17.00 13.12 2.76
CA GLU A 223 -18.41 13.34 3.13
C GLU A 223 -19.38 12.86 2.03
N GLY A 224 -19.05 13.07 0.75
CA GLY A 224 -19.99 12.90 -0.37
C GLY A 224 -20.17 11.49 -0.94
N ASP A 225 -19.19 10.58 -0.81
CA ASP A 225 -19.24 9.23 -1.41
C ASP A 225 -19.05 8.11 -0.38
N ARG A 226 -19.64 6.93 -0.62
CA ARG A 226 -19.55 5.72 0.23
C ARG A 226 -18.72 4.60 -0.40
N ASP A 227 -18.39 4.67 -1.68
CA ASP A 227 -17.53 3.68 -2.35
C ASP A 227 -16.06 3.85 -1.90
N LEU A 228 -15.46 2.77 -1.41
CA LEU A 228 -14.08 2.80 -0.90
C LEU A 228 -13.06 3.13 -2.01
N ALA A 229 -13.26 2.69 -3.25
CA ALA A 229 -12.35 3.00 -4.34
C ALA A 229 -12.43 4.48 -4.73
N VAL A 230 -13.62 5.09 -4.69
CA VAL A 230 -13.78 6.55 -4.86
C VAL A 230 -13.10 7.31 -3.73
N ARG A 231 -13.32 6.92 -2.47
CA ARG A 231 -12.72 7.58 -1.31
C ARG A 231 -11.19 7.47 -1.32
N ILE A 232 -10.62 6.28 -1.55
CA ILE A 232 -9.15 6.10 -1.68
C ILE A 232 -8.59 6.92 -2.85
N ARG A 233 -9.25 6.92 -4.02
CA ARG A 233 -8.81 7.73 -5.17
C ARG A 233 -8.80 9.21 -4.82
N GLY A 234 -9.89 9.72 -4.26
CA GLY A 234 -10.02 11.13 -3.88
C GLY A 234 -9.03 11.56 -2.81
N VAL A 235 -8.76 10.72 -1.81
CA VAL A 235 -7.73 10.99 -0.78
C VAL A 235 -6.34 11.09 -1.40
N LEU A 236 -5.97 10.18 -2.31
CA LEU A 236 -4.65 10.17 -2.93
C LEU A 236 -4.47 11.24 -4.01
N LEU A 237 -5.51 11.56 -4.79
CA LEU A 237 -5.49 12.68 -5.74
C LEU A 237 -5.45 14.03 -5.02
N GLY A 238 -6.28 14.22 -3.99
CA GLY A 238 -6.26 15.43 -3.17
C GLY A 238 -4.93 15.65 -2.45
N TRP A 239 -4.19 14.58 -2.13
CA TRP A 239 -2.80 14.72 -1.68
C TRP A 239 -1.89 15.27 -2.78
N LEU A 240 -1.96 14.73 -4.00
CA LEU A 240 -1.17 15.21 -5.13
C LEU A 240 -1.49 16.68 -5.47
N ASP A 241 -2.76 17.08 -5.40
CA ASP A 241 -3.19 18.47 -5.65
C ASP A 241 -2.63 19.46 -4.62
N VAL A 242 -2.58 19.08 -3.34
CA VAL A 242 -1.96 19.87 -2.26
C VAL A 242 -0.42 19.83 -2.34
N ALA A 243 0.16 18.71 -2.77
CA ALA A 243 1.61 18.53 -2.84
C ALA A 243 2.26 19.19 -4.06
N GLU A 244 1.55 19.37 -5.17
CA GLU A 244 2.09 19.85 -6.46
C GLU A 244 2.97 21.12 -6.37
N PRO A 245 2.60 22.19 -5.63
CA PRO A 245 3.44 23.38 -5.47
C PRO A 245 4.81 23.08 -4.83
N TYR A 246 4.90 21.98 -4.07
CA TYR A 246 6.08 21.55 -3.33
C TYR A 246 6.93 20.51 -4.07
N HIS A 247 6.56 20.07 -5.28
CA HIS A 247 7.29 19.02 -6.04
C HIS A 247 8.80 19.30 -6.17
N ARG A 248 9.16 20.54 -6.54
CA ARG A 248 10.56 20.98 -6.65
C ARG A 248 11.29 21.03 -5.30
N PHE A 249 10.59 21.30 -4.20
CA PHE A 249 11.16 21.22 -2.86
C PHE A 249 11.38 19.76 -2.46
N ALA A 250 10.35 18.93 -2.52
CA ALA A 250 10.39 17.50 -2.19
C ALA A 250 11.48 16.75 -2.97
N SER A 251 11.62 17.00 -4.27
CA SER A 251 12.64 16.40 -5.13
C SER A 251 14.09 16.71 -4.73
N GLN A 252 14.32 17.88 -4.11
CA GLN A 252 15.63 18.26 -3.56
C GLN A 252 15.81 17.75 -2.13
N PHE A 253 14.75 17.86 -1.33
CA PHE A 253 14.73 17.53 0.09
C PHE A 253 14.75 16.03 0.39
N PHE A 254 14.28 15.20 -0.54
CA PHE A 254 14.21 13.74 -0.40
C PHE A 254 15.50 13.10 0.14
N LYS A 255 16.68 13.59 -0.27
CA LYS A 255 17.98 13.08 0.21
C LYS A 255 18.15 13.17 1.73
N ASN A 256 17.53 14.15 2.37
CA ASN A 256 17.70 14.47 3.79
C ASN A 256 16.57 13.87 4.66
N ALA A 257 15.47 13.48 4.01
CA ALA A 257 14.32 12.80 4.62
C ALA A 257 14.29 11.27 4.34
N ALA A 258 15.09 10.77 3.40
CA ALA A 258 15.27 9.35 3.11
C ALA A 258 16.41 8.70 3.91
N ASP A 259 17.17 9.50 4.67
CA ASP A 259 18.10 9.02 5.69
C ASP A 259 17.27 8.44 6.88
N PRO A 260 17.47 7.17 7.26
CA PRO A 260 16.66 6.52 8.29
C PRO A 260 16.92 7.08 9.70
N ASP A 261 18.11 7.61 9.97
CA ASP A 261 18.51 8.13 11.28
C ASP A 261 18.21 9.65 11.41
N SER A 262 17.69 10.27 10.35
CA SER A 262 17.34 11.68 10.30
C SER A 262 15.99 11.99 10.97
N PRO A 263 15.90 13.01 11.85
CA PRO A 263 14.63 13.43 12.45
C PRO A 263 13.64 13.96 11.38
N LEU A 264 14.13 14.29 10.19
CA LEU A 264 13.35 14.75 9.04
C LEU A 264 12.60 13.61 8.31
N SER A 265 12.92 12.35 8.63
CA SER A 265 12.25 11.19 8.04
C SER A 265 10.76 11.15 8.43
N PRO A 266 9.82 10.91 7.50
CA PRO A 266 8.40 10.68 7.83
C PRO A 266 8.16 9.49 8.78
N PHE A 267 9.18 8.65 8.98
CA PHE A 267 9.17 7.50 9.88
C PHE A 267 9.82 7.78 11.25
N SER A 268 10.40 8.97 11.46
CA SER A 268 11.05 9.36 12.72
C SER A 268 10.08 9.49 13.89
N GLY A 269 10.62 9.58 15.11
CA GLY A 269 9.85 9.93 16.30
C GLY A 269 9.29 11.36 16.22
N ASP A 270 10.09 12.30 15.72
CA ASP A 270 9.74 13.72 15.58
C ASP A 270 8.56 13.93 14.63
N SER A 271 8.49 13.16 13.53
CA SER A 271 7.42 13.20 12.54
C SER A 271 6.13 12.49 12.99
N SER A 272 6.01 12.09 14.26
CA SER A 272 4.86 11.33 14.79
C SER A 272 3.53 12.09 14.64
N ALA A 273 3.45 13.34 15.11
CA ALA A 273 2.22 14.12 15.06
C ALA A 273 1.64 14.26 13.64
N ALA A 274 2.48 14.61 12.67
CA ALA A 274 2.07 14.74 11.27
C ALA A 274 1.74 13.38 10.61
N ARG A 275 2.46 12.31 10.99
CA ARG A 275 2.15 10.93 10.55
C ARG A 275 0.79 10.47 11.07
N ASP A 276 0.51 10.67 12.36
CA ASP A 276 -0.75 10.26 12.98
C ASP A 276 -1.92 11.10 12.42
N ALA A 277 -1.71 12.40 12.18
CA ALA A 277 -2.65 13.25 11.46
C ALA A 277 -2.96 12.72 10.05
N ALA A 278 -1.93 12.32 9.29
CA ALA A 278 -2.11 11.73 7.95
C ALA A 278 -2.79 10.34 8.00
N ILE A 279 -2.51 9.52 9.01
CA ILE A 279 -3.19 8.24 9.24
C ILE A 279 -4.68 8.45 9.53
N SER A 280 -5.05 9.48 10.31
CA SER A 280 -6.47 9.82 10.59
C SER A 280 -7.30 10.13 9.33
N ILE A 281 -6.66 10.56 8.24
CA ILE A 281 -7.33 10.76 6.94
C ILE A 281 -7.74 9.39 6.35
N HIS A 282 -6.90 8.37 6.49
CA HIS A 282 -7.19 7.00 6.07
C HIS A 282 -8.19 6.30 6.99
N GLU A 283 -8.18 6.60 8.29
CA GLU A 283 -9.24 6.18 9.22
C GLU A 283 -10.61 6.73 8.79
N ARG A 284 -10.70 8.05 8.54
CA ARG A 284 -11.93 8.67 8.02
C ARG A 284 -12.32 8.15 6.62
N CYS A 285 -11.33 7.82 5.78
CA CYS A 285 -11.57 7.16 4.49
C CYS A 285 -12.27 5.81 4.66
N LEU A 286 -11.78 4.97 5.58
CA LEU A 286 -12.34 3.64 5.86
C LEU A 286 -13.69 3.70 6.59
N ALA A 287 -13.77 4.46 7.68
CA ALA A 287 -14.94 4.53 8.55
C ALA A 287 -16.20 5.09 7.86
N GLY A 288 -16.02 5.93 6.84
CA GLY A 288 -17.14 6.44 6.04
C GLY A 288 -17.59 5.53 4.89
N ALA A 289 -16.84 4.47 4.54
CA ALA A 289 -17.13 3.63 3.37
C ALA A 289 -18.08 2.45 3.68
N ASP A 290 -18.91 2.04 2.72
CA ASP A 290 -19.63 0.75 2.80
C ASP A 290 -18.70 -0.39 2.38
N VAL A 291 -17.81 -0.77 3.30
CA VAL A 291 -16.86 -1.86 3.12
C VAL A 291 -16.84 -2.78 4.33
N LYS A 292 -16.59 -4.07 4.09
CA LYS A 292 -16.36 -5.07 5.14
C LYS A 292 -14.99 -5.71 4.91
N SER A 293 -14.10 -5.56 5.88
CA SER A 293 -12.78 -6.22 5.93
C SER A 293 -12.81 -7.41 6.89
N ASP A 294 -11.70 -8.15 7.01
CA ASP A 294 -11.55 -9.07 8.15
C ASP A 294 -11.21 -8.27 9.44
N PRO A 295 -11.84 -8.57 10.59
CA PRO A 295 -11.63 -7.85 11.84
C PRO A 295 -10.18 -7.83 12.35
N GLN A 296 -9.36 -8.81 11.98
CA GLN A 296 -7.93 -8.81 12.36
C GLN A 296 -7.15 -7.76 11.57
N LEU A 297 -7.49 -7.55 10.29
CA LEU A 297 -6.78 -6.59 9.44
C LEU A 297 -7.26 -5.15 9.65
N ALA A 298 -8.52 -4.96 10.04
CA ALA A 298 -9.17 -3.64 10.12
C ALA A 298 -8.37 -2.55 10.87
N PRO A 299 -7.76 -2.82 12.06
CA PRO A 299 -6.96 -1.81 12.76
C PRO A 299 -5.68 -1.38 12.04
N LEU A 300 -5.14 -2.24 11.17
CA LEU A 300 -3.88 -2.01 10.44
C LEU A 300 -4.11 -1.37 9.06
N LEU A 301 -5.35 -1.33 8.57
CA LEU A 301 -5.69 -0.75 7.26
C LEU A 301 -5.33 0.74 7.13
N PRO A 302 -5.53 1.63 8.13
CA PRO A 302 -5.13 3.03 8.03
C PRO A 302 -3.62 3.20 7.83
N GLN A 303 -2.81 2.48 8.61
CA GLN A 303 -1.35 2.52 8.53
C GLN A 303 -0.84 1.92 7.21
N LEU A 304 -1.48 0.85 6.71
CA LEU A 304 -1.22 0.29 5.37
C LEU A 304 -1.55 1.28 4.24
N MET A 305 -2.65 2.03 4.35
CA MET A 305 -3.04 3.02 3.35
C MET A 305 -2.13 4.25 3.39
N TRP A 306 -1.65 4.64 4.57
CA TRP A 306 -0.57 5.62 4.72
C TRP A 306 0.75 5.13 4.11
N LEU A 307 1.16 3.87 4.29
CA LEU A 307 2.33 3.31 3.60
C LEU A 307 2.17 3.28 2.07
N MET A 308 0.98 2.96 1.57
CA MET A 308 0.66 3.06 0.14
C MET A 308 0.77 4.50 -0.35
N GLN A 309 0.35 5.49 0.46
CA GLN A 309 0.58 6.90 0.18
C GLN A 309 2.08 7.25 0.19
N MET A 310 2.89 6.76 1.14
CA MET A 310 4.35 6.97 1.13
C MET A 310 5.02 6.38 -0.11
N GLY A 311 4.53 5.23 -0.61
CA GLY A 311 4.94 4.68 -1.91
C GLY A 311 4.56 5.57 -3.10
N LEU A 312 3.42 6.27 -3.03
CA LEU A 312 3.02 7.29 -4.00
C LEU A 312 3.90 8.54 -3.90
N VAL A 313 4.19 9.05 -2.69
CA VAL A 313 5.10 10.20 -2.47
C VAL A 313 6.46 9.92 -3.09
N LEU A 314 7.02 8.73 -2.82
CA LEU A 314 8.28 8.28 -3.41
C LEU A 314 8.22 8.25 -4.95
N TYR A 315 7.14 7.74 -5.54
CA TYR A 315 6.96 7.71 -6.99
C TYR A 315 6.86 9.13 -7.59
N TRP A 316 6.07 10.00 -6.96
CA TRP A 316 5.84 11.40 -7.37
C TRP A 316 7.12 12.25 -7.30
N VAL A 317 7.96 12.06 -6.29
CA VAL A 317 9.30 12.67 -6.17
C VAL A 317 10.21 12.36 -7.38
N TYR A 318 10.01 11.22 -8.05
CA TYR A 318 10.75 10.86 -9.26
C TYR A 318 9.96 11.07 -10.56
N ASP A 319 8.70 11.48 -10.48
CA ASP A 319 7.88 11.80 -11.64
C ASP A 319 8.36 13.09 -12.31
N ARG A 320 8.41 13.06 -13.64
CA ARG A 320 8.80 14.19 -14.50
C ARG A 320 7.79 14.40 -15.63
N SER A 321 6.61 13.80 -15.53
CA SER A 321 5.48 14.11 -16.40
C SER A 321 4.79 15.39 -15.93
N GLU A 322 4.26 16.15 -16.88
CA GLU A 322 3.53 17.39 -16.63
C GLU A 322 2.34 17.15 -15.68
N GLY A 323 2.17 18.01 -14.67
CA GLY A 323 1.14 17.86 -13.63
C GLY A 323 1.18 16.53 -12.85
N ALA A 324 2.34 15.84 -12.83
CA ALA A 324 2.52 14.48 -12.33
C ALA A 324 1.52 13.45 -12.91
N GLU A 325 1.25 13.53 -14.22
CA GLU A 325 0.30 12.66 -14.95
C GLU A 325 0.53 11.15 -14.73
N ARG A 326 1.77 10.68 -14.54
CA ARG A 326 2.07 9.26 -14.23
C ARG A 326 1.65 8.91 -12.81
N SER A 327 1.92 9.78 -11.84
CA SER A 327 1.52 9.62 -10.43
C SER A 327 -0.01 9.62 -10.29
N ARG A 328 -0.70 10.52 -10.98
CA ARG A 328 -2.18 10.54 -11.05
C ARG A 328 -2.74 9.24 -11.65
N ARG A 329 -2.18 8.76 -12.78
CA ARG A 329 -2.58 7.46 -13.37
C ARG A 329 -2.19 6.25 -12.53
N LEU A 330 -1.19 6.35 -11.66
CA LEU A 330 -0.88 5.31 -10.68
C LEU A 330 -2.04 5.20 -9.67
N VAL A 331 -2.49 6.32 -9.09
CA VAL A 331 -3.63 6.39 -8.17
C VAL A 331 -4.91 5.82 -8.80
N GLU A 332 -5.25 6.23 -10.03
CA GLU A 332 -6.41 5.72 -10.77
C GLU A 332 -6.42 4.18 -10.91
N ARG A 333 -5.24 3.58 -11.02
CA ARG A 333 -5.07 2.12 -11.18
C ARG A 333 -4.97 1.39 -9.84
N THR A 334 -4.36 1.98 -8.82
CA THR A 334 -4.15 1.31 -7.52
C THR A 334 -5.35 1.42 -6.59
N ALA A 335 -6.07 2.54 -6.56
CA ALA A 335 -7.18 2.74 -5.63
C ALA A 335 -8.30 1.66 -5.78
N PRO A 336 -8.74 1.27 -7.00
CA PRO A 336 -9.71 0.17 -7.16
C PRO A 336 -9.13 -1.20 -6.77
N ILE A 337 -7.83 -1.41 -6.91
CA ILE A 337 -7.16 -2.67 -6.50
C ILE A 337 -7.08 -2.76 -4.97
N ALA A 338 -6.71 -1.66 -4.31
CA ALA A 338 -6.66 -1.57 -2.85
C ALA A 338 -8.06 -1.80 -2.23
N ALA A 339 -9.08 -1.10 -2.73
CA ALA A 339 -10.46 -1.29 -2.26
C ALA A 339 -10.97 -2.73 -2.45
N ARG A 340 -10.64 -3.36 -3.59
CA ARG A 340 -10.96 -4.78 -3.84
C ARG A 340 -10.21 -5.71 -2.90
N ALA A 341 -8.92 -5.49 -2.65
CA ALA A 341 -8.13 -6.31 -1.71
C ALA A 341 -8.69 -6.22 -0.28
N ILE A 342 -9.07 -5.01 0.16
CA ILE A 342 -9.72 -4.77 1.46
C ILE A 342 -11.06 -5.51 1.54
N SER A 343 -11.93 -5.34 0.54
CA SER A 343 -13.25 -6.01 0.48
C SER A 343 -13.15 -7.55 0.32
N LEU A 344 -12.05 -8.06 -0.24
CA LEU A 344 -11.78 -9.50 -0.33
C LEU A 344 -11.28 -10.08 1.01
N SER A 345 -10.57 -9.32 1.84
CA SER A 345 -9.96 -9.81 3.09
C SER A 345 -10.94 -10.57 4.01
N ARG A 346 -12.21 -10.13 4.05
CA ARG A 346 -13.30 -10.74 4.85
C ARG A 346 -13.60 -12.21 4.52
N PHE A 347 -13.22 -12.70 3.34
CA PHE A 347 -13.57 -14.06 2.91
C PHE A 347 -12.71 -15.10 3.64
N ARG A 348 -13.36 -16.11 4.24
CA ARG A 348 -12.71 -17.14 5.08
C ARG A 348 -11.52 -17.83 4.40
N VAL A 349 -11.53 -17.97 3.08
CA VAL A 349 -10.44 -18.58 2.28
C VAL A 349 -9.13 -17.76 2.31
N LEU A 350 -9.21 -16.44 2.51
CA LEU A 350 -8.03 -15.56 2.59
C LEU A 350 -7.51 -15.36 4.02
N ARG A 351 -8.23 -15.81 5.05
CA ARG A 351 -7.81 -15.69 6.46
C ARG A 351 -6.40 -16.20 6.81
N PRO A 352 -5.87 -17.27 6.19
CA PRO A 352 -4.48 -17.66 6.43
C PRO A 352 -3.48 -16.61 5.92
N LEU A 353 -3.73 -16.03 4.75
CA LEU A 353 -2.91 -14.96 4.17
C LEU A 353 -3.08 -13.66 4.98
N VAL A 354 -4.30 -13.31 5.38
CA VAL A 354 -4.57 -12.16 6.25
C VAL A 354 -3.82 -12.27 7.58
N ARG A 355 -3.76 -13.47 8.19
CA ARG A 355 -2.97 -13.72 9.41
C ARG A 355 -1.46 -13.61 9.18
N GLN A 356 -0.94 -14.08 8.04
CA GLN A 356 0.47 -13.91 7.69
C GLN A 356 0.83 -12.44 7.47
N ILE A 357 -0.02 -11.70 6.75
CA ILE A 357 0.12 -10.25 6.56
C ILE A 357 0.06 -9.54 7.90
N HIS A 358 -0.96 -9.79 8.73
CA HIS A 358 -1.06 -9.21 10.08
C HIS A 358 0.18 -9.50 10.94
N GLY A 359 0.71 -10.73 10.92
CA GLY A 359 1.94 -11.09 11.62
C GLY A 359 3.12 -10.23 11.20
N LEU A 360 3.39 -10.16 9.89
CA LEU A 360 4.46 -9.31 9.33
C LEU A 360 4.24 -7.83 9.64
N LEU A 361 2.99 -7.35 9.66
CA LEU A 361 2.72 -5.94 9.94
C LEU A 361 2.90 -5.61 11.43
N VAL A 362 2.53 -6.50 12.36
CA VAL A 362 2.82 -6.31 13.79
C VAL A 362 4.32 -6.47 14.10
N GLU A 363 5.06 -7.21 13.28
CA GLU A 363 6.52 -7.40 13.41
C GLU A 363 7.35 -6.24 12.81
N PHE A 364 6.90 -5.65 11.69
CA PHE A 364 7.70 -4.70 10.89
C PHE A 364 7.10 -3.29 10.71
N LEU A 365 5.85 -3.03 11.13
CA LEU A 365 5.37 -1.65 11.24
C LEU A 365 5.86 -1.05 12.58
N PRO A 366 6.36 0.20 12.59
CA PRO A 366 6.63 0.88 13.86
C PRO A 366 5.33 1.06 14.64
N GLU A 367 5.37 0.85 15.97
CA GLU A 367 4.19 0.96 16.84
C GLU A 367 3.60 2.39 16.80
N THR A 368 2.52 2.58 16.05
CA THR A 368 1.74 3.82 16.07
C THR A 368 0.87 3.87 17.33
N ALA A 369 1.44 4.44 18.39
CA ALA A 369 0.75 5.09 19.51
C ALA A 369 -0.28 4.29 20.35
N THR A 370 -0.50 2.99 20.12
CA THR A 370 -1.29 2.13 21.03
C THR A 370 -0.61 1.92 22.41
N ALA A 371 0.57 2.50 22.63
CA ALA A 371 1.30 2.52 23.90
C ALA A 371 0.75 3.55 24.92
N GLY A 372 -0.17 4.44 24.54
CA GLY A 372 -0.77 5.45 25.43
C GLY A 372 -1.60 4.92 26.62
N ALA A 373 -1.65 3.59 26.81
CA ALA A 373 -2.43 2.90 27.85
C ALA A 373 -1.60 1.92 28.70
N ARG A 374 -0.27 2.08 28.78
CA ARG A 374 0.56 1.41 29.80
C ARG A 374 1.13 2.44 30.77
N GLY A 375 0.82 2.25 32.06
CA GLY A 375 1.16 3.20 33.13
C GLY A 375 2.66 3.32 33.42
N PRO A 376 3.05 4.27 34.30
CA PRO A 376 4.46 4.57 34.57
C PRO A 376 5.23 3.35 35.07
N GLY A 377 6.52 3.32 34.73
CA GLY A 377 7.36 2.15 34.90
C GLY A 377 7.55 1.71 36.36
N ARG A 378 7.74 0.39 36.53
CA ARG A 378 8.40 -0.12 37.74
C ARG A 378 9.88 0.23 37.64
N SER A 379 10.37 1.06 38.54
CA SER A 379 11.79 0.99 38.93
C SER A 379 12.06 -0.38 39.54
N THR A 380 13.19 -0.97 39.18
CA THR A 380 13.79 -2.07 39.93
C THR A 380 14.94 -1.50 40.75
N ASP A 381 14.80 -1.53 42.06
CA ASP A 381 15.93 -1.64 42.98
C ASP A 381 16.60 -3.03 42.83
#